data_AF-A0A7X9A643-F1
#
_entry.id   AF-A0A7X9A643-F1
#
_cell.length_a   1.000
_cell.length_b   1.000
_cell.length_c   1.000
_cell.angle_alpha   90.00
_cell.angle_beta   90.00
_cell.angle_gamma   90.00
#
_symmetry.space_group_name_H-M   'P 1'
#
loop_
_entity.id
_entity.type
_entity.pdbx_description
1 polymer ?
#
loop_
_entity_poly.entity_id
_entity_poly.type
_entity_poly.pdbx_seq_one_letter_code
_entity_poly.pdbx_strand_id
1 'polypeptide(L)'
;MMRCYICGKVYYYKRNLKTLFTYKISYRCLSCEKKYKLSINYQVIPKEKGVFHIISLFNERNNFNLLAFNEEIAYIIKHILKEMNKKNDTFLWLDVVNEEIFNYLDKIKGDIYLLTNYTYI
;
A
#
# COMPACT_ATOMS: atom_id res chain seq x y z
N MET A 1 11.01 -20.87 9.45
CA MET A 1 9.66 -21.23 9.97
C MET A 1 8.78 -19.99 9.90
N MET A 2 7.97 -19.80 8.85
CA MET A 2 7.18 -18.57 8.68
C MET A 2 5.91 -18.64 9.56
N ARG A 3 5.76 -17.68 10.47
CA ARG A 3 4.62 -17.56 11.38
C ARG A 3 3.60 -16.57 10.83
N CYS A 4 2.32 -16.87 11.00
CA CYS A 4 1.24 -15.95 10.72
C CYS A 4 1.30 -14.79 11.72
N TYR A 5 1.49 -13.57 11.24
CA TYR A 5 1.51 -12.36 12.07
C TYR A 5 0.15 -12.00 12.70
N ILE A 6 -0.97 -12.58 12.23
CA ILE A 6 -2.28 -12.40 12.90
C ILE A 6 -2.43 -13.32 14.12
N CYS A 7 -1.94 -14.57 14.06
CA CYS A 7 -2.21 -15.57 15.11
C CYS A 7 -0.96 -16.24 15.71
N GLY A 8 0.24 -15.85 15.31
CA GLY A 8 1.53 -16.39 15.76
C GLY A 8 1.86 -17.81 15.29
N LYS A 9 0.92 -18.52 14.65
CA LYS A 9 1.04 -19.94 14.27
C LYS A 9 1.78 -20.14 12.94
N VAL A 10 2.53 -21.23 12.83
CA VAL A 10 3.45 -21.52 11.71
C VAL A 10 2.73 -22.10 10.50
N TYR A 11 2.79 -21.45 9.32
CA TYR A 11 2.58 -22.05 7.98
C TYR A 11 2.55 -20.99 6.86
N TYR A 12 2.73 -21.44 5.60
CA TYR A 12 2.12 -20.89 4.36
C TYR A 12 1.82 -22.06 3.42
N TYR A 13 0.68 -22.07 2.73
CA TYR A 13 0.48 -22.92 1.55
C TYR A 13 -0.12 -22.10 0.41
N LYS A 14 0.35 -22.37 -0.82
CA LYS A 14 -0.11 -21.74 -2.05
C LYS A 14 -1.41 -22.43 -2.49
N ARG A 15 -2.56 -21.76 -2.43
CA ARG A 15 -3.80 -22.24 -3.06
C ARG A 15 -4.07 -21.47 -4.34
N ASN A 16 -4.29 -22.22 -5.42
CA ASN A 16 -4.84 -21.69 -6.66
C ASN A 16 -6.36 -21.69 -6.50
N LEU A 17 -6.96 -20.51 -6.28
CA LEU A 17 -8.42 -20.39 -6.26
C LEU A 17 -8.91 -20.28 -7.70
N LYS A 18 -9.73 -21.26 -8.13
CA LYS A 18 -10.53 -21.11 -9.35
C LYS A 18 -11.64 -20.10 -9.07
N THR A 19 -11.52 -18.92 -9.65
CA THR A 19 -12.69 -18.08 -9.91
C THR A 19 -13.26 -18.46 -11.27
N LEU A 20 -14.52 -18.08 -11.56
CA LEU A 20 -15.25 -18.46 -12.79
C LEU A 20 -14.43 -18.32 -14.09
N PHE A 21 -13.40 -17.46 -14.14
CA PHE A 21 -12.58 -17.25 -15.33
C PHE A 21 -11.05 -17.16 -15.12
N THR A 22 -10.52 -17.16 -13.89
CA THR A 22 -9.06 -17.04 -13.67
C THR A 22 -8.57 -17.76 -12.41
N TYR A 23 -7.33 -18.28 -12.48
CA TYR A 23 -6.60 -18.77 -11.32
C TYR A 23 -5.96 -17.58 -10.60
N LYS A 24 -6.26 -17.41 -9.31
CA LYS A 24 -5.57 -16.43 -8.45
C LYS A 24 -4.78 -17.13 -7.36
N ILE A 25 -3.54 -16.66 -7.15
CA ILE A 25 -2.68 -17.14 -6.07
C ILE A 25 -3.09 -16.40 -4.80
N SER A 26 -3.57 -17.12 -3.79
CA SER A 26 -3.88 -16.50 -2.49
C SER A 26 -3.05 -17.13 -1.38
N TYR A 27 -2.42 -16.29 -0.57
CA TYR A 27 -1.73 -16.70 0.65
C TYR A 27 -2.72 -16.59 1.81
N ARG A 28 -3.27 -17.73 2.22
CA ARG A 28 -4.13 -17.83 3.40
C ARG A 28 -3.39 -18.47 4.53
N CYS A 29 -3.84 -18.10 5.71
CA CYS A 29 -3.31 -18.66 6.90
C CYS A 29 -4.15 -19.89 7.35
N LEU A 30 -3.56 -21.08 7.61
CA LEU A 30 -4.28 -22.31 8.03
C LEU A 30 -5.00 -22.17 9.37
N SER A 31 -4.47 -21.41 10.33
CA SER A 31 -5.01 -21.42 11.69
C SER A 31 -6.07 -20.37 11.97
N CYS A 32 -6.01 -19.20 11.34
CA CYS A 32 -7.07 -18.20 11.52
C CYS A 32 -7.85 -17.92 10.23
N GLU A 33 -7.50 -18.55 9.11
CA GLU A 33 -8.16 -18.46 7.78
C GLU A 33 -8.34 -17.05 7.19
N LYS A 34 -7.96 -16.02 7.94
CA LYS A 34 -8.04 -14.61 7.55
C LYS A 34 -7.01 -14.31 6.47
N LYS A 35 -7.46 -13.60 5.44
CA LYS A 35 -6.57 -12.78 4.61
C LYS A 35 -6.12 -11.61 5.49
N TYR A 36 -4.83 -11.26 5.46
CA TYR A 36 -4.41 -9.98 6.01
C TYR A 36 -5.16 -8.90 5.26
N LYS A 37 -5.99 -8.12 5.96
CA LYS A 37 -6.82 -7.09 5.32
C LYS A 37 -5.98 -5.83 5.19
N LEU A 38 -5.86 -5.30 3.97
CA LEU A 38 -5.37 -3.93 3.79
C LEU A 38 -6.30 -2.97 4.53
N SER A 39 -5.71 -2.05 5.27
CA SER A 39 -6.44 -0.96 5.93
C SER A 39 -6.00 0.32 5.25
N ILE A 40 -6.58 0.54 4.06
CA ILE A 40 -6.20 1.68 3.23
C ILE A 40 -6.70 2.95 3.91
N ASN A 41 -5.77 3.86 4.21
CA ASN A 41 -6.07 5.21 4.64
C ASN A 41 -5.73 6.18 3.51
N TYR A 42 -6.58 7.17 3.28
CA TYR A 42 -6.36 8.21 2.29
C TYR A 42 -6.46 9.56 2.97
N GLN A 43 -5.40 10.36 2.82
CA GLN A 43 -5.27 11.67 3.42
C GLN A 43 -4.81 12.68 2.38
N VAL A 44 -5.25 13.91 2.56
CA VAL A 44 -4.98 15.02 1.64
C VAL A 44 -4.42 16.18 2.44
N ILE A 45 -3.17 16.57 2.17
CA ILE A 45 -2.48 17.66 2.89
C ILE A 45 -2.15 18.78 1.91
N PRO A 46 -2.60 20.03 2.15
CA PRO A 46 -2.29 21.16 1.29
C PRO A 46 -0.79 21.49 1.35
N LYS A 47 -0.24 21.96 0.22
CA LYS A 47 1.15 22.40 0.10
C LYS A 47 1.22 23.71 -0.71
N GLU A 48 2.34 24.43 -0.70
CA GLU A 48 2.42 25.77 -1.33
C GLU A 48 1.98 25.78 -2.81
N LYS A 49 2.28 24.70 -3.54
CA LYS A 49 2.01 24.58 -4.99
C LYS A 49 1.40 23.23 -5.36
N GLY A 50 0.26 22.91 -4.75
CA GLY A 50 -0.52 21.70 -5.02
C GLY A 50 -0.98 21.01 -3.75
N VAL A 51 -1.10 19.69 -3.81
CA VAL A 51 -1.61 18.89 -2.70
C VAL A 51 -0.83 17.57 -2.58
N PHE A 52 -0.60 17.11 -1.35
CA PHE A 52 -0.17 15.75 -1.06
C PHE A 52 -1.38 14.81 -0.97
N HIS A 53 -1.42 13.80 -1.81
CA HIS A 53 -2.36 12.68 -1.76
C HIS A 53 -1.64 11.48 -1.15
N ILE A 54 -1.90 11.19 0.12
CA ILE A 54 -1.20 10.16 0.89
C ILE A 54 -2.10 8.94 1.02
N ILE A 55 -1.60 7.79 0.58
CA ILE A 55 -2.29 6.50 0.62
C ILE A 55 -1.45 5.55 1.48
N SER A 56 -1.96 5.17 2.65
CA SER A 56 -1.31 4.25 3.58
C SER A 56 -1.94 2.87 3.46
N LEU A 57 -1.15 1.80 3.31
CA LEU A 57 -1.66 0.43 3.17
C LEU A 57 -2.17 -0.18 4.49
N PHE A 58 -1.65 0.30 5.61
CA PHE A 58 -1.91 -0.20 6.96
C PHE A 58 -2.02 0.96 7.97
N ASN A 59 -2.78 0.72 9.05
CA ASN A 59 -2.97 1.69 10.13
C ASN A 59 -1.80 1.76 11.11
N GLU A 60 -0.95 0.73 11.14
CA GLU A 60 0.15 0.60 12.08
C GLU A 60 1.36 -0.04 11.41
N ARG A 61 2.53 0.20 12.00
CA ARG A 61 3.78 -0.45 11.57
C ARG A 61 3.64 -1.96 11.72
N ASN A 62 3.95 -2.68 10.66
CA ASN A 62 3.88 -4.14 10.63
C ASN A 62 5.07 -4.72 9.86
N ASN A 63 5.30 -6.01 10.05
CA ASN A 63 6.34 -6.78 9.34
C ASN A 63 5.74 -7.69 8.27
N PHE A 64 4.61 -7.29 7.66
CA PHE A 64 3.99 -8.10 6.63
C PHE A 64 4.87 -8.12 5.36
N ASN A 65 4.86 -9.25 4.67
CA ASN A 65 5.51 -9.33 3.36
C ASN A 65 4.61 -8.66 2.31
N LEU A 66 5.05 -7.52 1.76
CA LEU A 66 4.30 -6.75 0.76
C LEU A 66 3.97 -7.54 -0.51
N LEU A 67 4.75 -8.59 -0.83
CA LEU A 67 4.46 -9.49 -1.95
C LEU A 67 3.10 -10.18 -1.82
N ALA A 68 2.57 -10.32 -0.60
CA ALA A 68 1.25 -10.88 -0.36
C ALA A 68 0.10 -9.97 -0.83
N PHE A 69 0.38 -8.69 -1.12
CA PHE A 69 -0.58 -7.67 -1.50
C PHE A 69 -0.34 -7.12 -2.91
N ASN A 70 0.50 -7.80 -3.73
CA ASN A 70 0.88 -7.31 -5.05
C ASN A 70 -0.31 -7.03 -5.98
N GLU A 71 -1.38 -7.84 -5.91
CA GLU A 71 -2.57 -7.62 -6.74
C GLU A 71 -3.29 -6.32 -6.33
N GLU A 72 -3.46 -6.11 -5.03
CA GLU A 72 -4.11 -4.93 -4.47
C GLU A 72 -3.27 -3.67 -4.68
N ILE A 73 -1.95 -3.74 -4.46
CA ILE A 73 -1.01 -2.66 -4.73
C ILE A 73 -1.03 -2.27 -6.21
N ALA A 74 -1.02 -3.25 -7.12
CA ALA A 74 -1.11 -2.97 -8.55
C ALA A 74 -2.43 -2.27 -8.92
N TYR A 75 -3.54 -2.64 -8.27
CA TYR A 75 -4.83 -1.96 -8.46
C TYR A 75 -4.78 -0.50 -7.96
N ILE A 76 -4.22 -0.27 -6.77
CA ILE A 76 -4.04 1.07 -6.19
C ILE A 76 -3.19 1.95 -7.11
N ILE A 77 -2.02 1.46 -7.52
CA ILE A 77 -1.10 2.19 -8.42
C ILE A 77 -1.80 2.51 -9.74
N LYS A 78 -2.55 1.56 -10.31
CA LYS A 78 -3.30 1.80 -11.55
C LYS A 78 -4.36 2.89 -11.37
N HIS A 79 -4.99 2.97 -10.21
CA HIS A 79 -5.97 4.02 -9.92
C HIS A 79 -5.28 5.39 -9.78
N ILE A 80 -4.19 5.47 -9.01
CA ILE A 80 -3.38 6.70 -8.87
C ILE A 80 -2.96 7.23 -10.25
N LEU A 81 -2.38 6.37 -11.09
CA LEU A 81 -1.89 6.77 -12.42
C LEU A 81 -3.00 7.20 -13.40
N LYS A 82 -4.27 6.90 -13.11
CA LYS A 82 -5.41 7.38 -13.89
C LYS A 82 -5.87 8.77 -13.47
N GLU A 83 -5.82 9.07 -12.18
CA GLU A 83 -6.27 10.36 -11.63
C GLU A 83 -5.21 11.46 -11.83
N MET A 84 -3.93 11.08 -11.83
CA MET A 84 -2.81 12.02 -11.96
C MET A 84 -2.75 12.76 -13.30
N ASN A 85 -2.43 14.05 -13.22
CA ASN A 85 -1.94 14.82 -14.36
C ASN A 85 -0.46 14.51 -14.63
N LYS A 86 -0.23 13.62 -15.61
CA LYS A 86 1.09 13.08 -15.98
C LYS A 86 2.16 14.11 -16.34
N LYS A 87 1.80 15.37 -16.60
CA LYS A 87 2.77 16.41 -16.99
C LYS A 87 3.47 17.04 -15.79
N ASN A 88 2.76 17.16 -14.67
CA ASN A 88 3.21 17.95 -13.52
C ASN A 88 3.17 17.17 -12.21
N ASP A 89 2.31 16.15 -12.08
CA ASP A 89 2.13 15.43 -10.82
C ASP A 89 3.20 14.35 -10.65
N THR A 90 3.53 14.06 -9.41
CA THR A 90 4.57 13.11 -9.03
C THR A 90 3.99 11.95 -8.24
N PHE A 91 4.34 10.71 -8.60
CA PHE A 91 4.01 9.51 -7.84
C PHE A 91 5.25 8.95 -7.19
N LEU A 92 5.18 8.67 -5.89
CA LEU A 92 6.25 8.06 -5.11
C LEU A 92 5.69 6.94 -4.24
N TRP A 93 6.41 5.83 -4.18
CA TRP A 93 6.18 4.79 -3.19
C TRP A 93 7.35 4.79 -2.20
N LEU A 94 7.05 5.14 -0.95
CA LEU A 94 8.03 5.22 0.14
C LEU A 94 7.54 4.37 1.32
N ASP A 95 8.37 3.44 1.79
CA ASP A 95 8.03 2.56 2.91
C ASP A 95 7.76 3.34 4.21
N VAL A 96 8.44 4.47 4.40
CA VAL A 96 8.31 5.38 5.54
C VAL A 96 8.36 6.82 5.02
N VAL A 97 7.44 7.65 5.50
CA VAL A 97 7.43 9.11 5.25
C VAL A 97 7.60 9.82 6.59
N ASN A 98 8.50 10.81 6.63
CA ASN A 98 8.76 11.67 7.80
C ASN A 98 8.71 13.15 7.37
N GLU A 99 8.78 14.06 8.35
CA GLU A 99 8.72 15.52 8.09
C GLU A 99 9.83 16.01 7.15
N GLU A 100 11.04 15.44 7.26
CA GLU A 100 12.17 15.80 6.40
C GLU A 100 11.86 15.50 4.92
N ILE A 101 11.29 14.33 4.63
CA ILE A 101 10.85 13.97 3.28
C ILE A 101 9.79 14.96 2.79
N PHE A 102 8.80 15.32 3.62
CA PHE A 102 7.79 16.31 3.22
C PHE A 102 8.41 17.64 2.83
N ASN A 103 9.41 18.13 3.56
CA ASN A 103 10.12 19.38 3.24
C ASN A 103 10.84 19.34 1.88
N TYR A 104 11.37 18.18 1.48
CA TYR A 104 11.95 18.01 0.16
C TYR A 104 10.88 17.94 -0.93
N LEU A 105 9.80 17.21 -0.67
CA LEU A 105 8.73 17.02 -1.63
C LEU A 105 7.93 18.30 -1.88
N ASP A 106 7.77 19.19 -0.89
CA ASP A 106 7.02 20.43 -1.05
C ASP A 106 7.59 21.35 -2.15
N LYS A 107 8.89 21.24 -2.40
CA LYS A 107 9.60 21.98 -3.46
C LYS A 107 9.23 21.52 -4.87
N ILE A 108 8.64 20.34 -5.03
CA ILE A 108 8.22 19.79 -6.33
C ILE A 108 6.91 20.47 -6.76
N LYS A 109 6.81 20.88 -8.03
CA LYS A 109 5.57 21.46 -8.58
C LYS A 109 4.53 20.36 -8.82
N GLY A 110 3.24 20.73 -8.77
CA GLY A 110 2.14 19.80 -9.03
C GLY A 110 1.74 19.01 -7.79
N ASP A 111 0.78 18.10 -7.97
CA ASP A 111 0.30 17.25 -6.88
C ASP A 111 1.22 16.06 -6.66
N ILE A 112 1.31 15.58 -5.42
CA ILE A 112 2.23 14.51 -5.04
C ILE A 112 1.42 13.36 -4.46
N TYR A 113 1.43 12.23 -5.16
CA TYR A 113 0.76 11.00 -4.77
C TYR A 113 1.77 10.09 -4.09
N LEU A 114 1.59 9.89 -2.79
CA LEU A 114 2.46 9.09 -1.93
C LEU A 114 1.75 7.79 -1.58
N LEU A 115 2.28 6.65 -2.04
CA LEU A 115 1.93 5.35 -1.51
C LEU A 115 2.92 4.99 -0.40
N THR A 116 2.41 4.64 0.78
CA THR A 116 3.24 4.22 1.91
C THR A 116 2.65 3.04 2.64
N ASN A 117 3.48 2.30 3.38
CA ASN A 117 3.00 1.14 4.13
C ASN A 117 2.12 1.60 5.29
N TYR A 118 2.51 2.66 5.98
CA TYR A 118 1.78 3.27 7.07
C TYR A 118 2.35 4.69 7.27
N THR A 119 1.57 5.62 7.82
CA THR A 119 2.05 7.00 8.03
C THR A 119 2.19 7.31 9.51
N TYR A 120 3.30 7.96 9.85
CA TYR A 120 3.46 8.71 11.10
C TYR A 120 3.13 10.17 10.79
N ILE A 121 1.86 10.53 10.83
CA ILE A 121 1.44 11.94 10.84
C ILE A 121 0.83 12.20 12.21
#